data_AF-A0A6A3AQD1-F1
#
_entry.id   AF-A0A6A3AQD1-F1
#
_cell.length_a   1.000
_cell.length_b   1.000
_cell.length_c   1.000
_cell.angle_alpha   90.00
_cell.angle_beta   90.00
_cell.angle_gamma   90.00
#
_symmetry.space_group_name_H-M   'P 1'
#
loop_
_entity.id
_entity.type
_entity.pdbx_description
1 polymer ?
#
loop_
_entity_poly.entity_id
_entity_poly.type
_entity_poly.pdbx_seq_one_letter_code
_entity_poly.pdbx_strand_id
1 'polypeptide(L)'
;MGSQSPLGSGQRQVEQALQEFGCFEALFDKIPLETRKTIFGGVEELFDLPLEIKTRHVSKIPFHGYVGQHPKIPLYESISFDNAHLLGNVEAQSRTFWPQGQTSFSKIIQSFAKELRELSHMIRRMILEIFQVEKYMDEHMEWSEYLLKSNSSGEWIDCNPSKDAFVVTIGESLHSWLNGRLKATYHRLMLSGDKPKYSVGLFTVPKAGYMMKAPKELVNEAPLTL
;
A
#
# COMPACT_ATOMS: atom_id res chain seq x y z
N MET A 1 11.38 30.42 18.54
CA MET A 1 10.77 30.17 17.21
C MET A 1 11.87 29.73 16.29
N GLY A 2 11.79 28.54 15.70
CA GLY A 2 12.67 28.16 14.60
C GLY A 2 12.11 28.73 13.30
N SER A 3 12.97 29.27 12.44
CA SER A 3 12.57 29.65 11.08
C SER A 3 12.37 28.39 10.24
N GLN A 4 11.17 28.22 9.66
CA GLN A 4 10.90 27.11 8.74
C GLN A 4 11.84 27.20 7.53
N SER A 5 12.54 26.10 7.22
CA SER A 5 13.25 25.96 5.95
C SER A 5 12.23 25.85 4.82
N PRO A 6 12.32 26.66 3.74
CA PRO A 6 11.35 26.61 2.65
C PRO A 6 11.27 25.20 2.02
N LEU A 7 10.06 24.64 1.97
CA LEU A 7 9.82 23.33 1.35
C LEU A 7 10.30 23.29 -0.11
N GLY A 8 10.88 22.17 -0.52
CA GLY A 8 11.23 21.91 -1.91
C GLY A 8 10.00 21.96 -2.84
N SER A 9 10.23 22.09 -4.14
CA SER A 9 9.15 22.10 -5.14
C SER A 9 8.30 20.82 -5.09
N GLY A 10 8.95 19.66 -5.03
CA GLY A 10 8.26 18.36 -4.91
C GLY A 10 7.51 18.19 -3.59
N GLN A 11 8.07 18.64 -2.46
CA GLN A 11 7.38 18.63 -1.16
C GLN A 11 6.08 19.45 -1.21
N ARG A 12 6.09 20.64 -1.81
CA ARG A 12 4.87 21.46 -1.98
C ARG A 12 3.83 20.85 -2.91
N GLN A 13 4.25 20.19 -3.98
CA GLN A 13 3.33 19.48 -4.88
C GLN A 13 2.65 18.29 -4.17
N VAL A 14 3.42 17.53 -3.38
CA VAL A 14 2.88 16.43 -2.56
C VAL A 14 1.98 16.96 -1.44
N GLU A 15 2.37 18.03 -0.75
CA GLU A 15 1.54 18.68 0.28
C GLU A 15 0.18 19.08 -0.29
N GLN A 16 0.15 19.86 -1.38
CA GLN A 16 -1.10 20.31 -1.98
C GLN A 16 -1.96 19.12 -2.41
N ALA A 17 -1.41 18.14 -3.14
CA ALA A 17 -2.18 17.00 -3.62
C ALA A 17 -2.78 16.15 -2.47
N LEU A 18 -2.05 16.02 -1.36
CA LEU A 18 -2.52 15.29 -0.18
C LEU A 18 -3.54 16.07 0.67
N GLN A 19 -3.46 17.40 0.70
CA GLN A 19 -4.47 18.26 1.33
C GLN A 19 -5.75 18.37 0.47
N GLU A 20 -5.61 18.44 -0.85
CA GLU A 20 -6.71 18.62 -1.81
C GLU A 20 -7.43 17.29 -2.09
N PHE A 21 -6.71 16.26 -2.52
CA PHE A 21 -7.26 14.97 -2.99
C PHE A 21 -6.98 13.78 -2.07
N GLY A 22 -5.99 13.86 -1.17
CA GLY A 22 -5.56 12.74 -0.32
C GLY A 22 -4.79 11.63 -1.08
N CYS A 23 -4.44 11.89 -2.34
CA CYS A 23 -3.69 10.99 -3.21
C CYS A 23 -2.86 11.76 -4.25
N PHE A 24 -1.88 11.10 -4.88
CA PHE A 24 -1.09 11.63 -6.01
C PHE A 24 -0.47 10.51 -6.85
N GLU A 25 -0.02 10.84 -8.06
CA GLU A 25 0.79 9.94 -8.89
C GLU A 25 2.29 10.11 -8.62
N ALA A 26 3.00 9.00 -8.41
CA ALA A 26 4.46 8.97 -8.27
C ALA A 26 5.11 8.21 -9.44
N LEU A 27 5.95 8.89 -10.21
CA LEU A 27 6.89 8.23 -11.12
C LEU A 27 8.04 7.63 -10.29
N PHE A 28 8.37 6.36 -10.52
CA PHE A 28 9.45 5.67 -9.82
C PHE A 28 10.19 4.72 -10.78
N ASP A 29 11.44 5.07 -11.05
CA ASP A 29 12.33 4.52 -12.07
C ASP A 29 12.86 3.12 -11.70
N LYS A 30 13.10 2.86 -10.41
CA LYS A 30 13.57 1.55 -9.92
C LYS A 30 12.63 0.37 -10.22
N ILE A 31 11.36 0.64 -10.55
CA ILE A 31 10.39 -0.39 -10.96
C ILE A 31 9.99 -0.17 -12.43
N PRO A 32 10.86 -0.56 -13.39
CA PRO A 32 10.60 -0.42 -14.82
C PRO A 32 9.48 -1.35 -15.28
N LEU A 33 8.93 -1.07 -16.46
CA LEU A 33 7.78 -1.80 -17.03
C LEU A 33 7.97 -3.33 -17.10
N GLU A 34 9.18 -3.83 -17.39
CA GLU A 34 9.41 -5.28 -17.43
C GLU A 34 9.30 -5.93 -16.04
N THR A 35 9.74 -5.25 -14.98
CA THR A 35 9.50 -5.69 -13.59
C THR A 35 8.00 -5.69 -13.29
N ARG A 36 7.24 -4.70 -13.77
CA ARG A 36 5.77 -4.63 -13.62
C ARG A 36 5.07 -5.78 -14.35
N LYS A 37 5.46 -6.10 -15.58
CA LYS A 37 4.95 -7.28 -16.31
C LYS A 37 5.27 -8.58 -15.56
N THR A 38 6.48 -8.69 -15.01
CA THR A 38 6.95 -9.89 -14.30
C THR A 38 6.15 -10.16 -13.02
N ILE A 39 5.83 -9.11 -12.24
CA ILE A 39 4.93 -9.27 -11.08
C ILE A 39 3.50 -9.60 -11.50
N PHE A 40 2.96 -9.02 -12.59
CA PHE A 40 1.63 -9.35 -13.06
C PHE A 40 1.51 -10.80 -13.55
N GLY A 41 2.45 -11.32 -14.34
CA GLY A 41 2.45 -12.71 -14.76
C GLY A 41 2.51 -13.70 -13.57
N GLY A 42 3.34 -13.41 -12.56
CA GLY A 42 3.36 -14.21 -11.33
C GLY A 42 2.06 -14.13 -10.51
N VAL A 43 1.35 -12.99 -10.55
CA VAL A 43 0.04 -12.81 -9.90
C VAL A 43 -1.09 -13.49 -10.68
N GLU A 44 -0.99 -13.54 -12.01
CA GLU A 44 -1.86 -14.34 -12.88
C GLU A 44 -1.70 -15.84 -12.57
N GLU A 45 -0.46 -16.37 -12.56
CA GLU A 45 -0.15 -17.76 -12.14
C GLU A 45 -0.70 -18.11 -10.74
N LEU A 46 -0.74 -17.15 -9.82
CA LEU A 46 -1.28 -17.33 -8.47
C LEU A 46 -2.82 -17.38 -8.44
N PHE A 47 -3.49 -16.55 -9.24
CA PHE A 47 -4.96 -16.51 -9.29
C PHE A 47 -5.56 -17.62 -10.16
N ASP A 48 -4.81 -18.15 -11.13
CA ASP A 48 -5.22 -19.33 -11.91
C ASP A 48 -5.20 -20.66 -11.09
N LEU A 49 -4.67 -20.63 -9.87
CA LEU A 49 -4.73 -21.79 -8.96
C LEU A 49 -6.18 -22.14 -8.55
N PRO A 50 -6.51 -23.44 -8.38
CA PRO A 50 -7.78 -23.90 -7.85
C PRO A 50 -8.20 -23.19 -6.55
N LEU A 51 -9.51 -22.96 -6.39
CA LEU A 51 -10.07 -22.25 -5.24
C LEU A 51 -9.75 -22.96 -3.91
N GLU A 52 -9.70 -24.29 -3.93
CA GLU A 52 -9.36 -25.17 -2.81
C GLU A 52 -7.87 -25.12 -2.43
N ILE A 53 -7.04 -24.48 -3.25
CA ILE A 53 -5.63 -24.14 -2.96
C ILE A 53 -5.57 -22.69 -2.47
N LYS A 54 -6.19 -21.74 -3.18
CA LYS A 54 -6.20 -20.31 -2.80
C LYS A 54 -6.75 -20.10 -1.39
N THR A 55 -7.85 -20.77 -1.03
CA THR A 55 -8.51 -20.69 0.29
C THR A 55 -7.70 -21.28 1.46
N ARG A 56 -6.55 -21.94 1.23
CA ARG A 56 -5.68 -22.46 2.31
C ARG A 56 -4.87 -21.36 2.98
N HIS A 57 -4.61 -20.27 2.28
CA HIS A 57 -3.82 -19.16 2.78
C HIS A 57 -4.68 -18.24 3.65
N VAL A 58 -4.94 -18.64 4.89
CA VAL A 58 -5.78 -17.91 5.84
C VAL A 58 -4.97 -17.11 6.85
N SER A 59 -5.47 -15.95 7.26
CA SER A 59 -4.90 -15.15 8.35
C SER A 59 -5.90 -14.95 9.48
N LYS A 60 -5.39 -14.66 10.68
CA LYS A 60 -6.19 -14.19 11.82
C LYS A 60 -6.39 -12.67 11.80
N ILE A 61 -5.64 -11.94 10.97
CA ILE A 61 -5.77 -10.50 10.80
C ILE A 61 -6.87 -10.24 9.74
N PRO A 62 -7.88 -9.40 10.03
CA PRO A 62 -8.92 -9.07 9.06
C PRO A 62 -8.35 -8.57 7.73
N PHE A 63 -8.92 -9.03 6.61
CA PHE A 63 -8.52 -8.69 5.23
C PHE A 63 -7.13 -9.18 4.76
N HIS A 64 -6.37 -9.92 5.59
CA HIS A 64 -5.15 -10.62 5.20
C HIS A 64 -5.43 -12.07 4.75
N GLY A 65 -4.50 -12.68 4.02
CA GLY A 65 -4.66 -14.00 3.43
C GLY A 65 -5.43 -13.96 2.10
N TYR A 66 -6.12 -15.05 1.77
CA TYR A 66 -7.12 -15.10 0.70
C TYR A 66 -8.44 -14.50 1.17
N VAL A 67 -8.98 -13.55 0.41
CA VAL A 67 -10.31 -12.99 0.61
C VAL A 67 -11.02 -12.89 -0.73
N GLY A 68 -12.12 -13.64 -0.89
CA GLY A 68 -12.94 -13.71 -2.09
C GLY A 68 -14.28 -14.41 -1.81
N GLN A 69 -15.00 -14.81 -2.86
CA GLN A 69 -16.27 -15.58 -2.78
C GLN A 69 -17.41 -14.90 -1.98
N HIS A 70 -17.33 -13.60 -1.71
CA HIS A 70 -18.33 -12.90 -0.90
C HIS A 70 -19.61 -12.63 -1.74
N PRO A 71 -20.82 -13.05 -1.30
CA PRO A 71 -22.02 -13.05 -2.16
C PRO A 71 -22.45 -11.71 -2.77
N LYS A 72 -22.08 -10.57 -2.16
CA LYS A 72 -22.38 -9.23 -2.71
C LYS A 72 -21.34 -8.71 -3.70
N ILE A 73 -20.17 -9.34 -3.79
CA ILE A 73 -19.07 -9.01 -4.72
C ILE A 73 -18.42 -10.31 -5.25
N PRO A 74 -19.18 -11.19 -5.93
CA PRO A 74 -18.72 -12.54 -6.26
C PRO A 74 -17.54 -12.60 -7.25
N LEU A 75 -17.23 -11.48 -7.93
CA LEU A 75 -16.10 -11.31 -8.83
C LEU A 75 -14.83 -10.74 -8.16
N TYR A 76 -14.90 -10.41 -6.86
CA TYR A 76 -13.75 -9.98 -6.07
C TYR A 76 -13.00 -11.20 -5.53
N GLU A 77 -11.70 -11.24 -5.78
CA GLU A 77 -10.78 -11.94 -4.89
C GLU A 77 -9.47 -11.16 -4.71
N SER A 78 -8.74 -11.52 -3.65
CA SER A 78 -7.47 -10.91 -3.28
C SER A 78 -6.62 -11.90 -2.49
N ILE A 79 -5.30 -11.79 -2.63
CA ILE A 79 -4.31 -12.53 -1.83
C ILE A 79 -3.31 -11.51 -1.28
N SER A 80 -2.90 -11.68 -0.03
CA SER A 80 -1.88 -10.84 0.61
C SER A 80 -0.66 -11.61 1.10
N PHE A 81 0.50 -10.95 1.11
CA PHE A 81 1.76 -11.46 1.64
C PHE A 81 2.28 -10.55 2.76
N ASP A 82 2.33 -11.08 3.97
CA ASP A 82 2.70 -10.37 5.19
C ASP A 82 4.23 -10.18 5.25
N ASN A 83 4.67 -8.93 5.38
CA ASN A 83 6.07 -8.50 5.36
C ASN A 83 6.86 -9.03 4.14
N ALA A 84 6.24 -8.98 2.96
CA ALA A 84 6.74 -9.54 1.70
C ALA A 84 8.15 -9.08 1.26
N HIS A 85 8.68 -7.99 1.82
CA HIS A 85 10.07 -7.57 1.59
C HIS A 85 11.12 -8.54 2.16
N LEU A 86 10.72 -9.50 3.01
CA LEU A 86 11.56 -10.57 3.57
C LEU A 86 11.33 -11.88 2.80
N LEU A 87 12.37 -12.41 2.14
CA LEU A 87 12.22 -13.60 1.26
C LEU A 87 11.69 -14.83 2.01
N GLY A 88 12.21 -15.10 3.22
CA GLY A 88 11.75 -16.22 4.03
C GLY A 88 10.26 -16.16 4.41
N ASN A 89 9.70 -14.95 4.57
CA ASN A 89 8.26 -14.78 4.82
C ASN A 89 7.44 -15.09 3.57
N VAL A 90 7.90 -14.67 2.40
CA VAL A 90 7.23 -14.99 1.13
C VAL A 90 7.32 -16.48 0.83
N GLU A 91 8.50 -17.09 0.97
CA GLU A 91 8.69 -18.52 0.77
C GLU A 91 7.81 -19.35 1.73
N ALA A 92 7.74 -18.97 3.01
CA ALA A 92 6.88 -19.63 4.00
C ALA A 92 5.38 -19.53 3.63
N GLN A 93 4.92 -18.36 3.21
CA GLN A 93 3.52 -18.16 2.77
C GLN A 93 3.22 -18.87 1.44
N SER A 94 4.15 -18.86 0.49
CA SER A 94 3.99 -19.51 -0.83
C SER A 94 3.78 -21.02 -0.73
N ARG A 95 4.26 -21.66 0.35
CA ARG A 95 4.10 -23.10 0.59
C ARG A 95 2.65 -23.52 0.86
N THR A 96 1.76 -22.57 1.18
CA THR A 96 0.30 -22.83 1.25
C THR A 96 -0.28 -23.16 -0.14
N PHE A 97 0.26 -22.53 -1.18
CA PHE A 97 -0.13 -22.70 -2.58
C PHE A 97 0.68 -23.82 -3.27
N TRP A 98 2.02 -23.78 -3.13
CA TRP A 98 2.96 -24.73 -3.72
C TRP A 98 3.78 -25.42 -2.61
N PRO A 99 3.35 -26.59 -2.09
CA PRO A 99 4.01 -27.25 -0.95
C PRO A 99 5.50 -27.58 -1.14
N GLN A 100 5.92 -27.81 -2.39
CA GLN A 100 7.33 -28.04 -2.75
C GLN A 100 8.17 -26.74 -2.85
N GLY A 101 7.53 -25.58 -2.63
CA GLY A 101 8.07 -24.24 -2.85
C GLY A 101 7.93 -23.76 -4.30
N GLN A 102 7.91 -22.43 -4.48
CA GLN A 102 8.07 -21.78 -5.78
C GLN A 102 9.03 -20.59 -5.63
N THR A 103 10.33 -20.86 -5.73
CA THR A 103 11.40 -19.90 -5.44
C THR A 103 11.47 -18.75 -6.46
N SER A 104 11.05 -18.99 -7.71
CA SER A 104 10.94 -17.95 -8.76
C SER A 104 9.91 -16.88 -8.36
N PHE A 105 8.65 -17.30 -8.20
CA PHE A 105 7.55 -16.46 -7.70
C PHE A 105 7.94 -15.74 -6.39
N SER A 106 8.52 -16.48 -5.43
CA SER A 106 8.89 -15.89 -4.13
C SER A 106 9.89 -14.74 -4.24
N LYS A 107 10.86 -14.85 -5.17
CA LYS A 107 11.82 -13.76 -5.47
C LYS A 107 11.19 -12.61 -6.25
N ILE A 108 10.22 -12.88 -7.14
CA ILE A 108 9.47 -11.85 -7.87
C ILE A 108 8.63 -11.01 -6.90
N ILE A 109 7.82 -11.65 -6.04
CA ILE A 109 7.06 -10.99 -4.98
C ILE A 109 8.00 -10.17 -4.07
N GLN A 110 9.10 -10.78 -3.60
CA GLN A 110 9.99 -10.14 -2.64
C GLN A 110 10.75 -8.93 -3.18
N SER A 111 11.28 -9.02 -4.41
CA SER A 111 12.00 -7.91 -5.03
C SER A 111 11.07 -6.74 -5.33
N PHE A 112 9.87 -7.00 -5.87
CA PHE A 112 8.85 -5.97 -6.07
C PHE A 112 8.40 -5.31 -4.75
N ALA A 113 8.18 -6.10 -3.70
CA ALA A 113 7.85 -5.59 -2.36
C ALA A 113 8.99 -4.79 -1.71
N LYS A 114 10.26 -5.12 -1.99
CA LYS A 114 11.41 -4.34 -1.53
C LYS A 114 11.44 -2.95 -2.19
N GLU A 115 11.32 -2.87 -3.51
CA GLU A 115 11.37 -1.57 -4.20
C GLU A 115 10.15 -0.70 -3.87
N LEU A 116 8.94 -1.27 -3.78
CA LEU A 116 7.76 -0.52 -3.30
C LEU A 116 7.92 -0.03 -1.85
N ARG A 117 8.64 -0.79 -1.00
CA ARG A 117 8.95 -0.36 0.37
C ARG A 117 9.91 0.83 0.37
N GLU A 118 10.89 0.88 -0.54
CA GLU A 118 11.75 2.08 -0.70
C GLU A 118 10.95 3.30 -1.16
N LEU A 119 10.02 3.15 -2.12
CA LEU A 119 9.10 4.23 -2.53
C LEU A 119 8.24 4.70 -1.35
N SER A 120 7.64 3.76 -0.60
CA SER A 120 6.86 4.05 0.61
C SER A 120 7.69 4.82 1.65
N HIS A 121 8.96 4.45 1.86
CA HIS A 121 9.85 5.12 2.81
C HIS A 121 10.14 6.56 2.41
N MET A 122 10.41 6.82 1.13
CA MET A 122 10.63 8.18 0.62
C MET A 122 9.39 9.06 0.78
N ILE A 123 8.20 8.54 0.42
CA ILE A 123 6.92 9.25 0.58
C ILE A 123 6.65 9.56 2.06
N ARG A 124 6.77 8.56 2.94
CA ARG A 124 6.53 8.73 4.38
C ARG A 124 7.49 9.75 5.00
N ARG A 125 8.76 9.69 4.63
CA ARG A 125 9.76 10.68 5.05
C ARG A 125 9.36 12.09 4.60
N MET A 126 9.00 12.26 3.33
CA MET A 126 8.59 13.55 2.76
C MET A 126 7.37 14.13 3.50
N ILE A 127 6.37 13.30 3.81
CA ILE A 127 5.19 13.71 4.58
C ILE A 127 5.58 14.14 6.00
N LEU A 128 6.46 13.39 6.69
CA LEU A 128 6.91 13.74 8.04
C LEU A 128 7.74 15.03 8.06
N GLU A 129 8.57 15.29 7.03
CA GLU A 129 9.30 16.54 6.84
C GLU A 129 8.36 17.73 6.58
N ILE A 130 7.31 17.58 5.77
CA ILE A 130 6.28 18.61 5.53
C ILE A 130 5.61 19.02 6.85
N PHE A 131 5.24 18.04 7.68
CA PHE A 131 4.61 18.28 8.98
C PHE A 131 5.57 18.56 10.15
N GLN A 132 6.89 18.70 9.90
CA GLN A 132 7.92 18.99 10.92
C GLN A 132 7.90 17.99 12.11
N VAL A 133 7.68 16.72 11.77
CA VAL A 133 7.59 15.58 12.70
C VAL A 133 8.53 14.45 12.29
N GLU A 134 9.57 14.73 11.50
CA GLU A 134 10.60 13.79 11.04
C GLU A 134 11.39 13.15 12.19
N LYS A 135 11.47 13.79 13.35
CA LYS A 135 11.99 13.18 14.60
C LYS A 135 11.23 11.92 15.06
N TYR A 136 10.01 11.69 14.56
CA TYR A 136 9.21 10.50 14.82
C TYR A 136 9.37 9.42 13.73
N MET A 137 10.27 9.59 12.76
CA MET A 137 10.42 8.65 11.64
C MET A 137 10.71 7.22 12.11
N ASP A 138 11.57 7.05 13.12
CA ASP A 138 11.89 5.72 13.65
C ASP A 138 10.69 5.06 14.35
N GLU A 139 10.01 5.76 15.28
CA GLU A 139 8.77 5.26 15.91
C GLU A 139 7.68 4.93 14.86
N HIS A 140 7.49 5.82 13.89
CA HIS A 140 6.55 5.66 12.79
C HIS A 140 6.83 4.39 11.98
N MET A 141 8.10 4.07 11.77
CA MET A 141 8.58 2.91 11.03
C MET A 141 8.55 1.63 11.88
N GLU A 142 8.83 1.73 13.19
CA GLU A 142 8.76 0.64 14.14
C GLU A 142 7.32 0.13 14.34
N TRP A 143 6.30 1.00 14.35
CA TRP A 143 4.91 0.54 14.49
C TRP A 143 4.33 -0.08 13.22
N SER A 144 5.01 0.05 12.08
CA SER A 144 4.50 -0.39 10.77
C SER A 144 4.75 -1.86 10.45
N GLU A 145 3.78 -2.48 9.80
CA GLU A 145 3.93 -3.72 9.02
C GLU A 145 3.58 -3.47 7.54
N TYR A 146 4.17 -4.30 6.66
CA TYR A 146 4.10 -4.14 5.21
C TYR A 146 3.31 -5.27 4.58
N LEU A 147 2.12 -4.94 4.08
CA LEU A 147 1.19 -5.88 3.44
C LEU A 147 1.23 -5.68 1.92
N LEU A 148 1.85 -6.59 1.17
CA LEU A 148 1.65 -6.61 -0.28
C LEU A 148 0.33 -7.32 -0.57
N LYS A 149 -0.61 -6.69 -1.28
CA LYS A 149 -1.93 -7.25 -1.59
C LYS A 149 -2.28 -7.06 -3.05
N SER A 150 -2.63 -8.15 -3.74
CA SER A 150 -3.23 -8.12 -5.07
C SER A 150 -4.75 -8.17 -5.01
N ASN A 151 -5.47 -7.60 -5.98
CA ASN A 151 -6.93 -7.57 -6.00
C ASN A 151 -7.54 -7.46 -7.42
N SER A 152 -8.88 -7.57 -7.48
CA SER A 152 -9.74 -7.24 -8.62
C SER A 152 -10.99 -6.41 -8.18
N SER A 153 -11.67 -5.76 -9.14
CA SER A 153 -13.00 -5.09 -9.04
C SER A 153 -13.16 -3.77 -8.21
N GLY A 154 -14.20 -2.96 -8.50
CA GLY A 154 -14.53 -1.71 -7.78
C GLY A 154 -15.67 -0.84 -8.37
N GLU A 155 -15.79 0.44 -7.97
CA GLU A 155 -16.45 1.62 -8.63
C GLU A 155 -16.32 2.92 -7.77
N TRP A 156 -15.56 3.98 -8.16
CA TRP A 156 -15.82 5.44 -7.94
C TRP A 156 -14.64 6.35 -8.39
N ILE A 157 -14.95 7.47 -9.08
CA ILE A 157 -14.06 8.46 -9.75
C ILE A 157 -13.07 7.82 -10.77
N ASP A 158 -13.14 8.24 -12.03
CA ASP A 158 -12.21 7.82 -13.08
C ASP A 158 -10.81 8.44 -12.90
N CYS A 159 -10.04 7.86 -11.99
CA CYS A 159 -8.58 7.89 -12.08
C CYS A 159 -8.17 6.90 -13.18
N ASN A 160 -7.73 7.42 -14.33
CA ASN A 160 -7.05 6.66 -15.38
C ASN A 160 -5.54 6.88 -15.21
N PRO A 161 -4.84 6.08 -14.37
CA PRO A 161 -3.48 6.37 -13.95
C PRO A 161 -2.49 6.30 -15.11
N SER A 162 -1.45 7.12 -15.02
CA SER A 162 -0.31 7.09 -15.93
C SER A 162 0.33 5.71 -15.89
N LYS A 163 0.50 5.07 -17.06
CA LYS A 163 0.99 3.68 -17.19
C LYS A 163 2.32 3.42 -16.45
N ASP A 164 3.15 4.46 -16.36
CA ASP A 164 4.49 4.43 -15.78
C ASP A 164 4.55 4.97 -14.33
N ALA A 165 3.41 5.38 -13.74
CA ALA A 165 3.30 5.87 -12.37
C ALA A 165 2.82 4.79 -11.38
N PHE A 166 2.81 5.17 -10.10
CA PHE A 166 2.13 4.49 -9.01
C PHE A 166 1.15 5.46 -8.35
N VAL A 167 -0.08 5.03 -8.08
CA VAL A 167 -1.03 5.82 -7.29
C VAL A 167 -0.71 5.67 -5.81
N VAL A 168 -0.48 6.81 -5.15
CA VAL A 168 -0.23 6.92 -3.72
C VAL A 168 -1.49 7.47 -3.06
N THR A 169 -1.98 6.85 -1.99
CA THR A 169 -3.19 7.28 -1.26
C THR A 169 -2.99 7.19 0.25
N ILE A 170 -3.52 8.14 1.00
CA ILE A 170 -3.43 8.18 2.47
C ILE A 170 -4.50 7.25 3.08
N GLY A 171 -4.04 6.31 3.91
CA GLY A 171 -4.91 5.46 4.73
C GLY A 171 -5.30 6.10 6.07
N GLU A 172 -6.40 5.63 6.65
CA GLU A 172 -6.99 6.14 7.90
C GLU A 172 -5.99 6.17 9.07
N SER A 173 -5.05 5.23 9.13
CA SER A 173 -3.99 5.20 10.15
C SER A 173 -3.09 6.44 10.10
N LEU A 174 -2.68 6.89 8.91
CA LEU A 174 -1.81 8.06 8.74
C LEU A 174 -2.60 9.36 8.86
N HIS A 175 -3.85 9.40 8.41
CA HIS A 175 -4.79 10.49 8.71
C HIS A 175 -4.94 10.69 10.23
N SER A 176 -5.17 9.61 10.98
CA SER A 176 -5.32 9.63 12.44
C SER A 176 -4.04 10.05 13.14
N TRP A 177 -2.88 9.54 12.68
CA TRP A 177 -1.57 9.90 13.23
C TRP A 177 -1.21 11.37 12.98
N LEU A 178 -1.58 11.93 11.83
CA LEU A 178 -1.40 13.36 11.53
C LEU A 178 -2.50 14.27 12.10
N ASN A 179 -3.28 13.79 13.08
CA ASN A 179 -4.40 14.51 13.71
C ASN A 179 -5.38 15.13 12.68
N GLY A 180 -5.70 14.39 11.63
CA GLY A 180 -6.64 14.79 10.58
C GLY A 180 -6.09 15.75 9.51
N ARG A 181 -4.82 16.19 9.58
CA ARG A 181 -4.25 17.20 8.65
C ARG A 181 -4.14 16.76 7.18
N LEU A 182 -4.25 15.47 6.89
CA LEU A 182 -4.39 14.92 5.52
C LEU A 182 -5.71 14.16 5.39
N LYS A 183 -6.33 14.20 4.21
CA LYS A 183 -7.56 13.43 3.92
C LYS A 183 -7.23 11.95 3.72
N ALA A 184 -7.92 11.05 4.42
CA ALA A 184 -7.99 9.64 4.04
C ALA A 184 -9.07 9.47 2.97
N THR A 185 -8.66 9.21 1.73
CA THR A 185 -9.57 9.18 0.57
C THR A 185 -10.07 7.76 0.29
N TYR A 186 -11.38 7.57 0.42
CA TYR A 186 -12.06 6.33 0.03
C TYR A 186 -11.90 6.11 -1.47
N HIS A 187 -11.33 4.98 -1.83
CA HIS A 187 -11.05 4.58 -3.20
C HIS A 187 -11.62 3.18 -3.49
N ARG A 188 -12.03 2.97 -4.72
CA ARG A 188 -12.62 1.74 -5.23
C ARG A 188 -12.27 1.72 -6.74
N LEU A 189 -11.78 0.59 -7.29
CA LEU A 189 -11.39 0.45 -8.71
C LEU A 189 -12.62 0.55 -9.65
N MET A 190 -12.66 -0.08 -10.85
CA MET A 190 -13.94 -0.36 -11.53
C MET A 190 -13.89 -1.61 -12.41
N LEU A 191 -14.95 -2.43 -12.37
CA LEU A 191 -15.20 -3.47 -13.39
C LEU A 191 -15.82 -2.85 -14.65
N SER A 192 -15.20 -3.12 -15.79
CA SER A 192 -15.72 -2.78 -17.11
C SER A 192 -15.02 -3.63 -18.16
N GLY A 193 -15.80 -4.19 -19.09
CA GLY A 193 -15.34 -5.18 -20.07
C GLY A 193 -15.20 -6.61 -19.53
N ASP A 194 -15.12 -7.58 -20.44
CA ASP A 194 -15.25 -9.02 -20.17
C ASP A 194 -13.92 -9.70 -19.77
N LYS A 195 -12.98 -8.95 -19.19
CA LYS A 195 -11.62 -9.43 -18.87
C LYS A 195 -11.28 -9.24 -17.39
N PRO A 196 -10.51 -10.17 -16.79
CA PRO A 196 -9.91 -9.94 -15.47
C PRO A 196 -9.13 -8.62 -15.41
N LYS A 197 -9.18 -7.98 -14.24
CA LYS A 197 -8.36 -6.81 -13.92
C LYS A 197 -7.61 -7.10 -12.64
N TYR A 198 -6.28 -7.04 -12.71
CA TYR A 198 -5.39 -7.21 -11.56
C TYR A 198 -4.83 -5.85 -11.14
N SER A 199 -4.69 -5.64 -9.84
CA SER A 199 -3.77 -4.63 -9.29
C SER A 199 -2.91 -5.24 -8.18
N VAL A 200 -1.78 -4.62 -7.86
CA VAL A 200 -0.89 -5.02 -6.76
C VAL A 200 -0.48 -3.75 -6.00
N GLY A 201 -0.83 -3.68 -4.71
CA GLY A 201 -0.54 -2.54 -3.85
C GLY A 201 0.29 -2.94 -2.62
N LEU A 202 1.14 -2.02 -2.15
CA LEU A 202 1.82 -2.14 -0.86
C LEU A 202 1.11 -1.26 0.17
N PHE A 203 0.47 -1.89 1.15
CA PHE A 203 -0.21 -1.23 2.26
C PHE A 203 0.72 -1.18 3.47
N THR A 204 0.77 -0.03 4.13
CA THR A 204 1.39 0.12 5.46
C THR A 204 0.28 0.03 6.50
N VAL A 205 0.35 -0.93 7.41
CA VAL A 205 -0.66 -1.16 8.46
C VAL A 205 -0.05 -1.06 9.86
N PRO A 206 -0.82 -0.68 10.90
CA PRO A 206 -0.33 -0.74 12.27
C PRO A 206 -0.14 -2.16 12.76
N LYS A 207 0.98 -2.42 13.46
CA LYS A 207 1.20 -3.67 14.21
C LYS A 207 0.06 -3.94 15.18
N ALA A 208 -0.36 -5.19 15.25
CA ALA A 208 -1.41 -5.62 16.16
C ALA A 208 -1.10 -5.22 17.61
N GLY A 209 -2.01 -4.47 18.24
CA GLY A 209 -1.85 -3.97 19.61
C GLY A 209 -1.11 -2.63 19.76
N TYR A 210 -0.57 -2.04 18.69
CA TYR A 210 0.02 -0.70 18.76
C TYR A 210 -1.06 0.38 18.92
N MET A 211 -0.96 1.17 19.99
CA MET A 211 -1.86 2.29 20.26
C MET A 211 -1.37 3.55 19.55
N MET A 212 -1.88 3.80 18.33
CA MET A 212 -1.60 5.02 17.58
C MET A 212 -1.98 6.27 18.38
N LYS A 213 -1.09 7.27 18.38
CA LYS A 213 -1.27 8.61 18.96
C LYS A 213 -0.64 9.63 18.02
N ALA A 214 -1.23 10.82 17.93
CA ALA A 214 -0.66 11.88 17.12
C ALA A 214 0.59 12.50 17.79
N PRO A 215 1.58 12.98 17.01
CA PRO A 215 2.66 13.83 17.50
C PRO A 215 2.15 15.03 18.30
N LYS A 216 2.85 15.39 19.38
CA LYS A 216 2.41 16.43 20.33
C LYS A 216 2.27 17.82 19.68
N GLU A 217 3.06 18.05 18.64
CA GLU A 217 3.08 19.24 17.81
C GLU A 217 1.77 19.39 17.02
N LEU A 218 1.21 18.29 16.51
CA LEU A 218 0.01 18.30 15.68
C LEU A 218 -1.30 18.36 16.49
N VAL A 219 -1.22 18.15 17.82
CA VAL A 219 -2.34 18.19 18.78
C VAL A 219 -2.64 19.61 19.29
N ASN A 220 -1.69 20.55 19.22
CA ASN A 220 -1.77 21.85 19.92
C ASN A 220 -1.90 23.07 18.98
N GLU A 221 -2.54 22.89 17.83
CA GLU A 221 -3.07 24.00 17.02
C GLU A 221 -4.57 23.74 16.78
N ALA A 222 -5.38 24.79 16.73
CA ALA A 222 -6.75 24.66 16.25
C ALA A 222 -6.72 24.16 14.79
N PRO A 223 -7.73 23.39 14.33
CA PRO A 223 -7.81 23.03 12.92
C PRO A 223 -7.77 24.30 12.06
N LEU A 224 -7.01 24.29 10.96
CA LEU A 224 -6.97 25.37 10.00
C LEU A 224 -8.38 25.58 9.42
N THR A 225 -9.08 26.59 9.93
CA THR A 225 -10.40 26.98 9.45
C THR A 225 -10.25 27.65 8.09
N LEU A 226 -10.77 26.97 7.07
CA LEU A 226 -11.09 27.52 5.75
C LEU A 226 -12.29 28.49 5.85
#